data_AF-A0A226I3X4-F1
#
_entry.id   AF-A0A226I3X4-F1
#
_cell.length_a   1.000
_cell.length_b   1.000
_cell.length_c   1.000
_cell.angle_alpha   90.00
_cell.angle_beta   90.00
_cell.angle_gamma   90.00
#
_symmetry.space_group_name_H-M   'P 1'
#
loop_
_entity.id
_entity.type
_entity.pdbx_description
1 polymer ?
#
loop_
_entity_poly.entity_id
_entity_poly.type
_entity_poly.pdbx_seq_one_letter_code
_entity_poly.pdbx_strand_id
1 'polypeptide(L)'
;MTLFKRLLLCLILVTLNAFSQKDQKTSFQVVPLGVKGGIDEKNLSAYLLAPVHTNDYICLDAGTINAGIEVAIKNKVFKVSTSEVLRKYIKGYFISHAHLDHVSGLIINSPADSSKTVYATEKCMEMMENHYFNDQTWANFGDKGPGTPLKKYHFETLKTNLETPITNTQMTVKVFPLSHVNPFESTAFLIKNGDSYVLYLGDTGPDVVEKSDNLKNLWTAVAPLVQNKQLKGIFIEVSFPNEQPDQFLFGHLTPNYLMKELHVLEELSGKGTLKDFNIIITHLKPPTKNIVKLKEQIKNQNDLGVKIIYPEQGERFEL
;
A
#
# COMPACT_ATOMS: atom_id res chain seq x y z
N MET A 1 5.00 -18.14 62.82
CA MET A 1 4.46 -17.01 62.03
C MET A 1 5.47 -16.52 60.98
N THR A 2 6.38 -17.38 60.52
CA THR A 2 6.23 -18.37 59.43
C THR A 2 6.50 -17.76 58.06
N LEU A 3 7.72 -18.02 57.60
CA LEU A 3 8.27 -17.98 56.24
C LEU A 3 7.23 -18.22 55.11
N PHE A 4 6.21 -19.03 55.40
CA PHE A 4 5.03 -19.29 54.58
C PHE A 4 4.29 -18.04 54.09
N LYS A 5 4.18 -16.96 54.90
CA LYS A 5 3.51 -15.71 54.47
C LYS A 5 4.36 -14.88 53.49
N ARG A 6 5.70 -15.00 53.54
CA ARG A 6 6.60 -14.32 52.59
C ARG A 6 6.70 -15.06 51.26
N LEU A 7 6.65 -16.40 51.28
CA LEU A 7 6.61 -17.20 50.06
C LEU A 7 5.30 -17.00 49.27
N LEU A 8 4.17 -16.85 49.97
CA LEU A 8 2.88 -16.57 49.35
C LEU A 8 2.82 -15.18 48.70
N LEU A 9 3.49 -14.17 49.29
CA LEU A 9 3.58 -12.82 48.72
C LEU A 9 4.43 -12.79 47.44
N CYS A 10 5.51 -13.58 47.38
CA CYS A 10 6.30 -13.74 46.16
C CYS A 10 5.54 -14.51 45.06
N LEU A 11 4.74 -15.52 45.40
CA LEU A 11 3.92 -16.23 44.40
C LEU A 11 2.78 -15.36 43.83
N ILE A 12 2.23 -14.43 44.62
CA ILE A 12 1.17 -13.51 44.16
C ILE A 12 1.76 -12.39 43.28
N LEU A 13 3.01 -11.97 43.50
CA LEU A 13 3.68 -10.97 42.66
C LEU A 13 4.26 -11.55 41.35
N VAL A 14 4.50 -12.86 41.27
CA VAL A 14 4.99 -13.52 40.03
C VAL A 14 3.83 -13.94 39.11
N THR A 15 2.61 -14.09 39.62
CA THR A 15 1.44 -14.53 38.82
C THR A 15 0.70 -13.39 38.10
N LEU A 16 0.99 -12.13 38.39
CA LEU A 16 0.46 -10.98 37.62
C LEU A 16 1.23 -10.68 36.32
N ASN A 17 2.36 -11.35 36.09
CA ASN A 17 3.00 -11.43 34.78
C ASN A 17 2.57 -12.70 34.02
N ALA A 18 1.37 -13.22 34.32
CA ALA A 18 0.68 -14.08 33.37
C ALA A 18 0.56 -13.30 32.07
N PHE A 19 1.39 -13.70 31.11
CA PHE A 19 1.37 -13.32 29.71
C PHE A 19 -0.05 -13.00 29.26
N SER A 20 -0.40 -11.72 29.25
CA SER A 20 -1.30 -11.25 28.21
C SER A 20 -0.50 -11.43 26.94
N GLN A 21 -0.67 -12.58 26.27
CA GLN A 21 -0.62 -12.60 24.82
C GLN A 21 -1.68 -11.58 24.41
N LYS A 22 -1.27 -10.31 24.32
CA LYS A 22 -2.06 -9.29 23.67
C LYS A 22 -2.20 -9.85 22.26
N ASP A 23 -3.38 -10.33 21.92
CA ASP A 23 -3.75 -10.55 20.54
C ASP A 23 -3.21 -9.37 19.75
N GLN A 24 -2.49 -9.65 18.67
CA GLN A 24 -1.87 -8.62 17.85
C GLN A 24 -3.00 -7.74 17.31
N LYS A 25 -3.27 -6.65 18.03
CA LYS A 25 -4.41 -5.79 17.77
C LYS A 25 -4.22 -5.20 16.38
N THR A 26 -5.20 -5.42 15.52
CA THR A 26 -5.26 -4.80 14.20
C THR A 26 -5.31 -3.28 14.38
N SER A 27 -4.50 -2.58 13.58
CA SER A 27 -4.37 -1.12 13.60
C SER A 27 -5.01 -0.50 12.37
N PHE A 28 -5.04 -1.24 11.25
CA PHE A 28 -5.56 -0.76 9.98
C PHE A 28 -6.63 -1.69 9.42
N GLN A 29 -7.51 -1.11 8.61
CA GLN A 29 -8.46 -1.81 7.77
C GLN A 29 -8.25 -1.39 6.32
N VAL A 30 -8.45 -2.34 5.41
CA VAL A 30 -8.20 -2.18 3.98
C VAL A 30 -9.42 -2.62 3.21
N VAL A 31 -9.81 -1.84 2.21
CA VAL A 31 -10.83 -2.21 1.22
C VAL A 31 -10.23 -2.05 -0.18
N PRO A 32 -9.82 -3.14 -0.85
CA PRO A 32 -9.29 -3.07 -2.22
C PRO A 32 -10.40 -2.68 -3.19
N LEU A 33 -10.23 -1.55 -3.89
CA LEU A 33 -11.12 -1.15 -4.99
C LEU A 33 -10.66 -1.74 -6.32
N GLY A 34 -9.38 -2.03 -6.46
CA GLY A 34 -8.86 -2.88 -7.52
C GLY A 34 -7.50 -3.46 -7.15
N VAL A 35 -7.24 -4.68 -7.64
CA VAL A 35 -6.13 -5.53 -7.19
C VAL A 35 -5.20 -6.02 -8.31
N LYS A 36 -5.53 -5.69 -9.56
CA LYS A 36 -4.81 -6.19 -10.74
C LYS A 36 -4.04 -5.07 -11.43
N GLY A 37 -3.05 -5.48 -12.21
CA GLY A 37 -2.48 -4.64 -13.27
C GLY A 37 -3.06 -5.00 -14.63
N GLY A 38 -2.90 -4.10 -15.61
CA GLY A 38 -3.16 -4.41 -17.02
C GLY A 38 -4.53 -3.98 -17.53
N ILE A 39 -5.32 -4.92 -18.05
CA ILE A 39 -6.36 -4.62 -19.06
C ILE A 39 -7.80 -4.50 -18.54
N ASP A 40 -8.07 -4.87 -17.29
CA ASP A 40 -9.42 -4.84 -16.72
C ASP A 40 -9.64 -3.52 -15.97
N GLU A 41 -10.11 -2.50 -16.68
CA GLU A 41 -10.34 -1.13 -16.16
C GLU A 41 -11.23 -1.06 -14.92
N LYS A 42 -11.99 -2.13 -14.65
CA LYS A 42 -12.86 -2.23 -13.47
C LYS A 42 -12.16 -2.85 -12.26
N ASN A 43 -10.87 -3.20 -12.32
CA ASN A 43 -10.15 -3.84 -11.22
C ASN A 43 -8.65 -3.50 -11.21
N LEU A 44 -8.30 -2.27 -11.55
CA LEU A 44 -6.94 -1.73 -11.54
C LEU A 44 -6.55 -1.21 -10.15
N SER A 45 -5.26 -1.32 -9.81
CA SER A 45 -4.69 -1.01 -8.50
C SER A 45 -5.27 0.24 -7.84
N ALA A 46 -5.97 0.02 -6.72
CA ALA A 46 -6.51 1.05 -5.84
C ALA A 46 -6.91 0.41 -4.51
N TYR A 47 -6.39 0.92 -3.40
CA TYR A 47 -6.62 0.34 -2.07
C TYR A 47 -7.03 1.41 -1.08
N LEU A 48 -8.23 1.30 -0.51
CA LEU A 48 -8.63 2.15 0.60
C LEU A 48 -7.96 1.67 1.87
N LEU A 49 -7.28 2.56 2.58
CA LEU A 49 -6.63 2.30 3.87
C LEU A 49 -7.12 3.30 4.92
N ALA A 50 -7.51 2.81 6.09
CA ALA A 50 -7.85 3.64 7.24
C ALA A 50 -7.40 2.93 8.54
N PRO A 51 -7.24 3.67 9.66
CA PRO A 51 -7.25 3.04 10.97
C PRO A 51 -8.54 2.24 11.18
N VAL A 52 -8.48 1.17 11.97
CA VAL A 52 -9.69 0.40 12.31
C VAL A 52 -10.75 1.31 12.97
N HIS A 53 -12.02 0.97 12.73
CA HIS A 53 -13.19 1.67 13.28
C HIS A 53 -13.42 3.12 12.80
N THR A 54 -12.71 3.58 11.78
CA THR A 54 -13.00 4.86 11.10
C THR A 54 -13.50 4.61 9.68
N ASN A 55 -14.10 5.64 9.05
CA ASN A 55 -14.37 5.65 7.61
C ASN A 55 -13.51 6.71 6.90
N ASP A 56 -12.45 7.17 7.54
CA ASP A 56 -11.56 8.22 7.01
C ASP A 56 -10.44 7.57 6.19
N TYR A 57 -10.82 7.00 5.04
CA TYR A 57 -9.92 6.28 4.16
C TYR A 57 -9.06 7.22 3.34
N ILE A 58 -7.78 6.87 3.19
CA ILE A 58 -6.96 7.32 2.07
C ILE A 58 -7.05 6.28 0.96
N CYS A 59 -6.84 6.67 -0.29
CA CYS A 59 -6.77 5.74 -1.42
C CYS A 59 -5.33 5.67 -1.93
N LEU A 60 -4.70 4.50 -1.80
CA LEU A 60 -3.37 4.20 -2.32
C LEU A 60 -3.52 3.75 -3.78
N ASP A 61 -2.98 4.55 -4.69
CA ASP A 61 -3.33 4.60 -6.12
C ASP A 61 -4.84 4.76 -6.37
N ALA A 62 -5.20 4.97 -7.63
CA ALA A 62 -6.57 5.27 -8.04
C ALA A 62 -6.88 4.75 -9.45
N GLY A 63 -6.38 3.56 -9.79
CA GLY A 63 -6.68 2.88 -11.06
C GLY A 63 -8.17 2.63 -11.24
N THR A 64 -8.80 2.00 -10.25
CA THR A 64 -10.26 1.83 -10.21
C THR A 64 -10.86 2.45 -8.96
N ILE A 65 -11.81 3.37 -9.13
CA ILE A 65 -12.55 3.98 -8.00
C ILE A 65 -14.02 3.54 -8.00
N ASN A 66 -14.88 4.08 -8.87
CA ASN A 66 -16.33 3.86 -8.76
C ASN A 66 -16.75 2.39 -8.88
N ALA A 67 -16.22 1.64 -9.85
CA ALA A 67 -16.54 0.21 -10.00
C ALA A 67 -16.11 -0.61 -8.77
N GLY A 68 -14.95 -0.29 -8.18
CA GLY A 68 -14.49 -0.94 -6.95
C GLY A 68 -15.39 -0.64 -5.75
N ILE A 69 -15.87 0.60 -5.63
CA ILE A 69 -16.84 0.99 -4.60
C ILE A 69 -18.15 0.22 -4.77
N GLU A 70 -18.64 0.06 -6.00
CA GLU A 70 -19.85 -0.73 -6.29
C GLU A 70 -19.69 -2.18 -5.86
N VAL A 71 -18.54 -2.80 -6.12
CA VAL A 71 -18.23 -4.17 -5.66
C VAL A 71 -18.20 -4.23 -4.13
N ALA A 72 -17.56 -3.27 -3.46
CA ALA A 72 -17.52 -3.20 -1.99
C ALA A 72 -18.94 -3.04 -1.37
N ILE A 73 -19.81 -2.26 -2.00
CA ILE A 73 -21.22 -2.13 -1.57
C ILE A 73 -21.97 -3.44 -1.78
N LYS A 74 -21.79 -4.09 -2.94
CA LYS A 74 -22.39 -5.41 -3.24
C LYS A 74 -21.98 -6.47 -2.21
N ASN A 75 -20.73 -6.43 -1.76
CA ASN A 75 -20.18 -7.32 -0.74
C ASN A 75 -20.54 -6.85 0.70
N LYS A 76 -21.38 -5.81 0.83
CA LYS A 76 -21.87 -5.26 2.10
C LYS A 76 -20.78 -4.66 3.00
N VAL A 77 -19.60 -4.38 2.44
CA VAL A 77 -18.51 -3.67 3.11
C VAL A 77 -18.91 -2.22 3.37
N PHE A 78 -19.60 -1.59 2.43
CA PHE A 78 -20.23 -0.28 2.62
C PHE A 78 -21.75 -0.40 2.52
N LYS A 79 -22.46 0.29 3.42
CA LYS A 79 -23.94 0.33 3.48
C LYS A 79 -24.49 1.71 3.11
N VAL A 80 -23.74 2.45 2.31
CA VAL A 80 -24.03 3.81 1.84
C VAL A 80 -23.89 3.86 0.33
N SER A 81 -24.32 4.97 -0.30
CA SER A 81 -24.20 5.13 -1.76
C SER A 81 -22.75 5.20 -2.24
N THR A 82 -22.51 4.90 -3.52
CA THR A 82 -21.19 5.08 -4.16
C THR A 82 -20.69 6.51 -4.01
N SER A 83 -21.59 7.50 -4.23
CA SER A 83 -21.31 8.93 -4.07
C SER A 83 -20.87 9.27 -2.64
N GLU A 84 -21.47 8.65 -1.62
CA GLU A 84 -21.09 8.88 -0.24
C GLU A 84 -19.69 8.34 0.08
N VAL A 85 -19.36 7.12 -0.39
CA VAL A 85 -17.99 6.59 -0.25
C VAL A 85 -16.99 7.49 -0.96
N LEU A 86 -17.24 7.79 -2.24
CA LEU A 86 -16.38 8.62 -3.08
C LEU A 86 -16.13 10.00 -2.44
N ARG A 87 -17.19 10.70 -2.04
CA ARG A 87 -17.10 12.11 -1.64
C ARG A 87 -16.81 12.33 -0.16
N LYS A 88 -17.19 11.39 0.71
CA LYS A 88 -17.07 11.57 2.18
C LYS A 88 -16.09 10.63 2.84
N TYR A 89 -15.95 9.38 2.37
CA TYR A 89 -15.08 8.40 3.02
C TYR A 89 -13.64 8.50 2.51
N ILE A 90 -13.44 8.74 1.20
CA ILE A 90 -12.11 8.97 0.63
C ILE A 90 -11.65 10.41 0.92
N LYS A 91 -10.64 10.55 1.76
CA LYS A 91 -10.08 11.84 2.24
C LYS A 91 -8.95 12.39 1.38
N GLY A 92 -8.29 11.54 0.61
CA GLY A 92 -7.22 11.92 -0.30
C GLY A 92 -6.70 10.73 -1.10
N TYR A 93 -5.96 11.02 -2.16
CA TYR A 93 -5.36 10.02 -3.05
C TYR A 93 -3.84 10.09 -2.94
N PHE A 94 -3.17 8.94 -2.96
CA PHE A 94 -1.73 8.80 -2.91
C PHE A 94 -1.29 8.07 -4.16
N ILE A 95 -0.77 8.80 -5.14
CA ILE A 95 -0.45 8.26 -6.47
C ILE A 95 1.03 7.90 -6.50
N SER A 96 1.32 6.61 -6.64
CA SER A 96 2.69 6.08 -6.64
C SER A 96 3.45 6.54 -7.89
N HIS A 97 2.79 6.47 -9.05
CA HIS A 97 3.28 6.93 -10.34
C HIS A 97 2.10 7.16 -11.32
N ALA A 98 2.37 7.89 -12.40
CA ALA A 98 1.33 8.42 -13.28
C ALA A 98 0.97 7.51 -14.49
N HIS A 99 1.17 6.19 -14.37
CA HIS A 99 0.64 5.24 -15.37
C HIS A 99 -0.90 5.16 -15.26
N LEU A 100 -1.56 4.98 -16.41
CA LEU A 100 -3.02 5.05 -16.51
C LEU A 100 -3.74 4.05 -15.58
N ASP A 101 -3.18 2.87 -15.36
CA ASP A 101 -3.73 1.87 -14.46
C ASP A 101 -3.61 2.22 -12.98
N HIS A 102 -2.98 3.34 -12.64
CA HIS A 102 -2.91 3.89 -11.28
C HIS A 102 -3.66 5.22 -11.12
N VAL A 103 -4.10 5.86 -12.21
CA VAL A 103 -4.74 7.20 -12.16
C VAL A 103 -6.08 7.31 -12.88
N SER A 104 -6.43 6.37 -13.75
CA SER A 104 -7.63 6.47 -14.60
C SER A 104 -8.92 6.63 -13.79
N GLY A 105 -9.08 5.87 -12.71
CA GLY A 105 -10.21 5.99 -11.78
C GLY A 105 -10.30 7.37 -11.14
N LEU A 106 -9.18 7.97 -10.71
CA LEU A 106 -9.14 9.35 -10.22
C LEU A 106 -9.61 10.33 -11.30
N ILE A 107 -9.03 10.25 -12.50
CA ILE A 107 -9.32 11.18 -13.61
C ILE A 107 -10.79 11.10 -14.00
N ILE A 108 -11.31 9.89 -14.28
CA ILE A 108 -12.69 9.70 -14.74
C ILE A 108 -13.71 10.16 -13.68
N ASN A 109 -13.44 9.92 -12.40
CA ASN A 109 -14.37 10.27 -11.32
C ASN A 109 -14.25 11.71 -10.83
N SER A 110 -13.21 12.44 -11.26
CA SER A 110 -12.95 13.82 -10.85
C SER A 110 -14.13 14.80 -11.01
N PRO A 111 -15.02 14.70 -12.02
CA PRO A 111 -16.18 15.59 -12.09
C PRO A 111 -17.20 15.35 -10.97
N ALA A 112 -17.41 14.09 -10.57
CA ALA A 112 -18.38 13.68 -9.55
C ALA A 112 -17.84 13.75 -8.10
N ASP A 113 -16.53 13.80 -7.95
CA ASP A 113 -15.86 13.79 -6.65
C ASP A 113 -15.95 15.14 -5.90
N SER A 114 -15.64 15.10 -4.60
CA SER A 114 -15.48 16.25 -3.72
C SER A 114 -14.05 16.79 -3.71
N SER A 115 -13.88 17.99 -3.17
CA SER A 115 -12.56 18.58 -2.99
C SER A 115 -11.74 17.81 -1.94
N LYS A 116 -10.48 17.51 -2.28
CA LYS A 116 -9.55 16.78 -1.43
C LYS A 116 -8.10 16.92 -1.91
N THR A 117 -7.16 16.40 -1.14
CA THR A 117 -5.74 16.43 -1.50
C THR A 117 -5.36 15.22 -2.34
N VAL A 118 -4.56 15.46 -3.39
CA VAL A 118 -3.84 14.43 -4.15
C VAL A 118 -2.37 14.57 -3.81
N TYR A 119 -1.78 13.48 -3.31
CA TYR A 119 -0.41 13.38 -2.87
C TYR A 119 0.40 12.57 -3.88
N ALA A 120 1.54 13.10 -4.29
CA ALA A 120 2.50 12.39 -5.14
C ALA A 120 3.89 12.99 -4.98
N THR A 121 4.93 12.30 -5.44
CA THR A 121 6.28 12.89 -5.59
C THR A 121 6.28 13.93 -6.72
N GLU A 122 7.32 14.76 -6.77
CA GLU A 122 7.42 15.87 -7.75
C GLU A 122 7.24 15.40 -9.19
N LYS A 123 8.04 14.40 -9.63
CA LYS A 123 7.95 13.86 -11.00
C LYS A 123 6.55 13.30 -11.33
N CYS A 124 5.94 12.57 -10.39
CA CYS A 124 4.60 12.03 -10.60
C CYS A 124 3.55 13.15 -10.68
N MET A 125 3.68 14.18 -9.84
CA MET A 125 2.79 15.35 -9.87
C MET A 125 2.91 16.11 -11.18
N GLU A 126 4.14 16.37 -11.65
CA GLU A 126 4.40 17.02 -12.93
C GLU A 126 3.77 16.26 -14.10
N MET A 127 3.84 14.92 -14.09
CA MET A 127 3.18 14.12 -15.13
C MET A 127 1.66 14.29 -15.09
N MET A 128 1.05 14.29 -13.89
CA MET A 128 -0.39 14.48 -13.76
C MET A 128 -0.84 15.87 -14.19
N GLU A 129 -0.11 16.91 -13.81
CA GLU A 129 -0.36 18.29 -14.20
C GLU A 129 -0.24 18.46 -15.72
N ASN A 130 0.84 17.99 -16.33
CA ASN A 130 1.13 18.26 -17.73
C ASN A 130 0.34 17.38 -18.72
N HIS A 131 -0.06 16.18 -18.33
CA HIS A 131 -0.62 15.19 -19.27
C HIS A 131 -2.08 14.82 -19.02
N TYR A 132 -2.61 15.03 -17.81
CA TYR A 132 -3.99 14.67 -17.50
C TYR A 132 -4.85 15.88 -17.15
N PHE A 133 -4.48 16.65 -16.12
CA PHE A 133 -5.25 17.79 -15.64
C PHE A 133 -4.79 19.11 -16.29
N ASN A 134 -5.04 19.27 -17.59
CA ASN A 134 -4.42 20.31 -18.43
C ASN A 134 -5.37 21.04 -19.40
N ASP A 135 -6.68 20.83 -19.30
CA ASP A 135 -7.74 21.32 -20.22
C ASP A 135 -7.65 20.80 -21.67
N GLN A 136 -6.73 19.89 -21.97
CA GLN A 136 -6.61 19.23 -23.28
C GLN A 136 -7.04 17.77 -23.21
N THR A 137 -6.40 16.99 -22.33
CA THR A 137 -6.73 15.59 -22.08
C THR A 137 -7.96 15.50 -21.18
N TRP A 138 -7.97 16.29 -20.11
CA TRP A 138 -9.06 16.37 -19.15
C TRP A 138 -9.11 17.77 -18.54
N ALA A 139 -10.29 18.19 -18.08
CA ALA A 139 -10.42 19.47 -17.37
C ALA A 139 -9.46 19.52 -16.18
N ASN A 140 -8.78 20.65 -15.97
CA ASN A 140 -7.84 20.78 -14.88
C ASN A 140 -8.57 20.87 -13.52
N PHE A 141 -8.84 19.72 -12.90
CA PHE A 141 -9.42 19.65 -11.56
C PHE A 141 -8.43 19.98 -10.44
N GLY A 142 -7.13 20.07 -10.74
CA GLY A 142 -6.09 20.50 -9.80
C GLY A 142 -6.16 21.98 -9.45
N ASP A 143 -5.28 22.39 -8.54
CA ASP A 143 -5.05 23.79 -8.17
C ASP A 143 -3.79 24.40 -8.83
N LYS A 144 -3.08 23.58 -9.60
CA LYS A 144 -1.86 23.91 -10.37
C LYS A 144 -1.92 23.26 -11.76
N GLY A 145 -0.86 23.42 -12.55
CA GLY A 145 -0.75 22.87 -13.90
C GLY A 145 -1.32 23.77 -15.01
N PRO A 146 -1.20 23.34 -16.28
CA PRO A 146 -1.68 24.09 -17.44
C PRO A 146 -3.22 24.22 -17.49
N GLY A 147 -3.71 25.14 -18.30
CA GLY A 147 -5.15 25.39 -18.44
C GLY A 147 -5.71 26.27 -17.31
N THR A 148 -6.98 26.06 -16.94
CA THR A 148 -7.72 26.79 -15.92
C THR A 148 -7.93 25.90 -14.70
N PRO A 149 -7.11 26.04 -13.64
CA PRO A 149 -7.24 25.21 -12.44
C PRO A 149 -8.60 25.43 -11.76
N LEU A 150 -9.41 24.36 -11.68
CA LEU A 150 -10.71 24.36 -11.01
C LEU A 150 -10.58 24.26 -9.49
N LYS A 151 -9.38 23.97 -8.98
CA LYS A 151 -9.04 23.92 -7.54
C LYS A 151 -9.92 22.96 -6.75
N LYS A 152 -10.39 21.88 -7.40
CA LYS A 152 -11.11 20.81 -6.70
C LYS A 152 -10.12 19.96 -5.93
N TYR A 153 -9.04 19.55 -6.58
CA TYR A 153 -7.95 18.82 -5.95
C TYR A 153 -6.82 19.77 -5.58
N HIS A 154 -6.38 19.68 -4.32
CA HIS A 154 -5.15 20.31 -3.88
C HIS A 154 -3.97 19.38 -4.18
N PHE A 155 -3.02 19.81 -5.00
CA PHE A 155 -1.84 19.02 -5.35
C PHE A 155 -0.71 19.26 -4.35
N GLU A 156 -0.46 18.25 -3.52
CA GLU A 156 0.56 18.23 -2.47
C GLU A 156 1.74 17.35 -2.90
N THR A 157 2.89 17.98 -3.11
CA THR A 157 4.12 17.30 -3.51
C THR A 157 4.86 16.77 -2.28
N LEU A 158 4.95 15.45 -2.16
CA LEU A 158 5.65 14.77 -1.08
C LEU A 158 7.16 14.74 -1.33
N LYS A 159 7.93 15.14 -0.32
CA LYS A 159 9.40 15.11 -0.35
C LYS A 159 9.93 13.89 0.41
N THR A 160 11.00 13.29 -0.12
CA THR A 160 11.70 12.20 0.55
C THR A 160 12.24 12.68 1.90
N ASN A 161 12.32 11.76 2.87
CA ASN A 161 12.78 12.00 4.25
C ASN A 161 11.93 12.94 5.12
N LEU A 162 10.77 13.42 4.64
CA LEU A 162 9.85 14.24 5.42
C LEU A 162 8.61 13.43 5.84
N GLU A 163 8.26 13.48 7.13
CA GLU A 163 6.96 13.00 7.61
C GLU A 163 5.92 14.08 7.38
N THR A 164 4.89 13.79 6.59
CA THR A 164 3.85 14.74 6.20
C THR A 164 2.50 14.32 6.80
N PRO A 165 1.78 15.19 7.52
CA PRO A 165 0.42 14.91 7.96
C PRO A 165 -0.55 14.71 6.79
N ILE A 166 -1.45 13.75 6.90
CA ILE A 166 -2.47 13.50 5.88
C ILE A 166 -3.75 14.25 6.26
N THR A 167 -4.15 15.19 5.40
CA THR A 167 -5.30 16.08 5.60
C THR A 167 -6.57 15.29 5.91
N ASN A 168 -7.34 15.72 6.90
CA ASN A 168 -8.59 15.09 7.36
C ASN A 168 -8.45 13.66 7.91
N THR A 169 -7.26 13.29 8.39
CA THR A 169 -7.02 12.00 9.08
C THR A 169 -6.10 12.20 10.29
N GLN A 170 -5.90 11.14 11.08
CA GLN A 170 -4.89 11.10 12.16
C GLN A 170 -3.53 10.54 11.69
N MET A 171 -3.39 10.29 10.38
CA MET A 171 -2.25 9.58 9.83
C MET A 171 -1.17 10.54 9.32
N THR A 172 0.05 10.03 9.22
CA THR A 172 1.17 10.68 8.52
C THR A 172 1.73 9.76 7.44
N VAL A 173 2.44 10.34 6.48
CA VAL A 173 3.13 9.61 5.39
C VAL A 173 4.61 9.98 5.34
N LYS A 174 5.46 9.00 5.04
CA LYS A 174 6.80 9.21 4.48
C LYS A 174 6.88 8.52 3.12
N VAL A 175 7.64 9.12 2.20
CA VAL A 175 7.83 8.56 0.84
C VAL A 175 9.25 8.09 0.61
N PHE A 176 9.36 7.02 -0.17
CA PHE A 176 10.64 6.47 -0.64
C PHE A 176 10.55 6.26 -2.16
N PRO A 177 11.59 6.61 -2.92
CA PRO A 177 11.62 6.35 -4.34
C PRO A 177 11.68 4.84 -4.61
N LEU A 178 11.05 4.42 -5.70
CA LEU A 178 11.13 3.07 -6.26
C LEU A 178 11.54 3.18 -7.74
N SER A 179 12.23 2.16 -8.25
CA SER A 179 12.56 2.07 -9.68
C SER A 179 11.46 1.32 -10.42
N HIS A 180 10.93 1.90 -11.49
CA HIS A 180 9.93 1.27 -12.36
C HIS A 180 10.27 1.57 -13.83
N VAL A 181 11.29 0.90 -14.37
CA VAL A 181 11.96 1.21 -15.65
C VAL A 181 12.85 2.45 -15.53
N ASN A 182 13.93 2.32 -14.76
CA ASN A 182 14.94 3.38 -14.55
C ASN A 182 15.29 4.12 -15.88
N PRO A 183 15.16 5.46 -15.97
CA PRO A 183 14.99 6.44 -14.88
C PRO A 183 13.55 6.83 -14.53
N PHE A 184 12.55 6.09 -15.00
CA PHE A 184 11.19 6.27 -14.51
C PHE A 184 11.08 5.76 -13.07
N GLU A 185 10.38 6.55 -12.25
CA GLU A 185 10.29 6.34 -10.80
C GLU A 185 8.84 6.07 -10.40
N SER A 186 8.70 5.17 -9.44
CA SER A 186 7.49 4.95 -8.65
C SER A 186 7.76 5.34 -7.20
N THR A 187 6.77 5.18 -6.33
CA THR A 187 6.85 5.65 -4.94
C THR A 187 6.32 4.60 -3.98
N ALA A 188 7.04 4.40 -2.87
CA ALA A 188 6.52 3.71 -1.70
C ALA A 188 5.98 4.73 -0.68
N PHE A 189 4.82 4.44 -0.10
CA PHE A 189 4.20 5.21 0.98
C PHE A 189 4.27 4.44 2.29
N LEU A 190 5.02 4.96 3.25
CA LEU A 190 5.01 4.48 4.64
C LEU A 190 3.99 5.29 5.43
N ILE A 191 2.82 4.70 5.65
CA ILE A 191 1.70 5.31 6.36
C ILE A 191 1.80 4.96 7.85
N LYS A 192 1.61 5.96 8.71
CA LYS A 192 1.67 5.82 10.16
C LYS A 192 0.36 6.27 10.82
N ASN A 193 -0.08 5.52 11.82
CA ASN A 193 -1.14 5.92 12.75
C ASN A 193 -0.73 5.51 14.17
N GLY A 194 -0.53 6.49 15.07
CA GLY A 194 0.07 6.23 16.38
C GLY A 194 1.44 5.54 16.23
N ASP A 195 1.61 4.38 16.86
CA ASP A 195 2.84 3.57 16.80
C ASP A 195 2.81 2.47 15.73
N SER A 196 1.77 2.43 14.89
CA SER A 196 1.58 1.39 13.87
C SER A 196 1.80 1.94 12.47
N TYR A 197 2.36 1.10 11.60
CA TYR A 197 2.72 1.46 10.24
C TYR A 197 2.17 0.46 9.23
N VAL A 198 1.87 0.91 8.03
CA VAL A 198 1.66 0.09 6.83
C VAL A 198 2.53 0.66 5.72
N LEU A 199 3.19 -0.22 4.97
CA LEU A 199 4.01 0.17 3.84
C LEU A 199 3.32 -0.26 2.54
N TYR A 200 3.09 0.68 1.64
CA TYR A 200 2.59 0.41 0.30
C TYR A 200 3.65 0.74 -0.74
N LEU A 201 4.00 -0.22 -1.58
CA LEU A 201 4.83 0.01 -2.76
C LEU A 201 3.92 0.09 -3.98
N GLY A 202 4.11 1.13 -4.79
CA GLY A 202 3.68 1.07 -6.19
C GLY A 202 4.53 0.09 -6.98
N ASP A 203 4.33 0.07 -8.30
CA ASP A 203 5.06 -0.83 -9.20
C ASP A 203 6.56 -0.64 -9.08
N THR A 204 7.32 -1.73 -9.09
CA THR A 204 8.77 -1.66 -8.91
C THR A 204 9.52 -2.87 -9.45
N GLY A 205 10.67 -2.62 -10.06
CA GLY A 205 11.62 -3.64 -10.46
C GLY A 205 12.68 -3.90 -9.38
N PRO A 206 13.32 -5.08 -9.41
CA PRO A 206 14.35 -5.40 -8.43
C PRO A 206 15.62 -4.58 -8.68
N ASP A 207 16.28 -4.14 -7.60
CA ASP A 207 17.44 -3.23 -7.65
C ASP A 207 18.55 -3.73 -8.60
N VAL A 208 18.77 -5.05 -8.66
CA VAL A 208 19.78 -5.68 -9.54
C VAL A 208 19.46 -5.53 -11.03
N VAL A 209 18.17 -5.53 -11.42
CA VAL A 209 17.74 -5.37 -12.83
C VAL A 209 17.65 -3.88 -13.17
N GLU A 210 17.08 -3.09 -12.26
CA GLU A 210 16.88 -1.64 -12.44
C GLU A 210 18.18 -0.83 -12.26
N LYS A 211 19.24 -1.45 -11.76
CA LYS A 211 20.54 -0.83 -11.44
C LYS A 211 20.38 0.34 -10.46
N SER A 212 19.62 0.09 -9.39
CA SER A 212 19.35 1.03 -8.30
C SER A 212 19.68 0.42 -6.94
N ASP A 213 19.50 1.21 -5.89
CA ASP A 213 19.58 0.83 -4.48
C ASP A 213 18.30 1.21 -3.71
N ASN A 214 17.22 1.52 -4.44
CA ASN A 214 15.98 2.08 -3.91
C ASN A 214 15.28 1.11 -2.95
N LEU A 215 15.17 -0.17 -3.31
CA LEU A 215 14.54 -1.18 -2.45
C LEU A 215 15.41 -1.44 -1.21
N LYS A 216 16.73 -1.58 -1.38
CA LYS A 216 17.65 -1.73 -0.24
C LYS A 216 17.58 -0.56 0.74
N ASN A 217 17.52 0.67 0.24
CA ASN A 217 17.38 1.87 1.06
C ASN A 217 16.04 1.90 1.81
N LEU A 218 14.95 1.53 1.13
CA LEU A 218 13.63 1.35 1.75
C LEU A 218 13.65 0.29 2.86
N TRP A 219 14.21 -0.90 2.60
CA TRP A 219 14.30 -1.98 3.59
C TRP A 219 15.12 -1.56 4.81
N THR A 220 16.24 -0.87 4.61
CA THR A 220 17.05 -0.32 5.70
C THR A 220 16.24 0.62 6.58
N ALA A 221 15.40 1.47 5.98
CA ALA A 221 14.57 2.42 6.72
C ALA A 221 13.44 1.75 7.53
N VAL A 222 12.86 0.66 7.04
CA VAL A 222 11.70 0.00 7.69
C VAL A 222 12.07 -1.21 8.56
N ALA A 223 13.29 -1.75 8.45
CA ALA A 223 13.76 -2.89 9.24
C ALA A 223 13.57 -2.70 10.76
N PRO A 224 13.87 -1.52 11.37
CA PRO A 224 13.60 -1.29 12.79
C PRO A 224 12.10 -1.40 13.15
N LEU A 225 11.20 -1.04 12.22
CA LEU A 225 9.75 -1.12 12.44
C LEU A 225 9.26 -2.58 12.41
N VAL A 226 9.87 -3.42 11.58
CA VAL A 226 9.64 -4.87 11.58
C VAL A 226 10.12 -5.47 12.90
N GLN A 227 11.36 -5.17 13.30
CA GLN A 227 11.95 -5.67 14.55
C GLN A 227 11.09 -5.31 15.77
N ASN A 228 10.55 -4.09 15.80
CA ASN A 228 9.70 -3.60 16.88
C ASN A 228 8.21 -3.99 16.75
N LYS A 229 7.83 -4.79 15.74
CA LYS A 229 6.44 -5.20 15.45
C LYS A 229 5.47 -4.03 15.23
N GLN A 230 6.01 -2.90 14.76
CA GLN A 230 5.28 -1.66 14.47
C GLN A 230 4.73 -1.66 13.04
N LEU A 231 5.47 -2.24 12.09
CA LEU A 231 4.98 -2.45 10.73
C LEU A 231 3.97 -3.61 10.69
N LYS A 232 2.76 -3.36 10.20
CA LYS A 232 1.63 -4.30 10.24
C LYS A 232 1.46 -5.10 8.94
N GLY A 233 1.98 -4.57 7.84
CA GLY A 233 2.04 -5.28 6.57
C GLY A 233 2.74 -4.46 5.50
N ILE A 234 3.16 -5.16 4.45
CA ILE A 234 3.79 -4.59 3.25
C ILE A 234 2.92 -4.98 2.04
N PHE A 235 2.47 -4.00 1.28
CA PHE A 235 1.90 -4.20 -0.04
C PHE A 235 3.02 -4.11 -1.05
N ILE A 236 3.19 -5.17 -1.83
CA ILE A 236 4.25 -5.28 -2.83
C ILE A 236 3.73 -6.08 -4.02
N GLU A 237 4.04 -5.60 -5.22
CA GLU A 237 3.56 -6.22 -6.45
C GLU A 237 4.32 -7.51 -6.78
N VAL A 238 3.63 -8.43 -7.47
CA VAL A 238 4.29 -9.53 -8.18
C VAL A 238 3.54 -9.76 -9.49
N SER A 239 4.00 -9.10 -10.54
CA SER A 239 3.29 -9.10 -11.82
C SER A 239 3.52 -10.33 -12.68
N PHE A 240 4.68 -11.00 -12.54
CA PHE A 240 5.11 -12.05 -13.48
C PHE A 240 5.53 -13.36 -12.79
N PRO A 241 5.30 -14.53 -13.41
CA PRO A 241 5.87 -15.78 -12.93
C PRO A 241 7.39 -15.83 -13.18
N ASN A 242 8.09 -16.72 -12.49
CA ASN A 242 9.57 -16.82 -12.53
C ASN A 242 10.17 -17.09 -13.92
N GLU A 243 9.39 -17.59 -14.87
CA GLU A 243 9.87 -17.84 -16.23
C GLU A 243 9.96 -16.56 -17.06
N GLN A 244 9.43 -15.44 -16.57
CA GLN A 244 9.56 -14.15 -17.23
C GLN A 244 11.04 -13.72 -17.19
N PRO A 245 11.69 -13.52 -18.36
CA PRO A 245 13.08 -13.07 -18.40
C PRO A 245 13.22 -11.63 -17.89
N ASP A 246 14.35 -11.33 -17.25
CA ASP A 246 14.64 -10.02 -16.64
C ASP A 246 14.42 -8.83 -17.61
N GLN A 247 14.85 -8.97 -18.87
CA GLN A 247 14.70 -7.93 -19.89
C GLN A 247 13.24 -7.60 -20.26
N PHE A 248 12.29 -8.45 -19.84
CA PHE A 248 10.86 -8.27 -20.06
C PHE A 248 10.09 -8.10 -18.74
N LEU A 249 10.77 -7.75 -17.65
CA LEU A 249 10.11 -7.38 -16.40
C LEU A 249 9.50 -5.98 -16.46
N PHE A 250 10.09 -5.06 -17.22
CA PHE A 250 9.59 -3.68 -17.37
C PHE A 250 9.28 -3.03 -16.01
N GLY A 251 10.22 -3.11 -15.05
CA GLY A 251 10.04 -2.52 -13.74
C GLY A 251 9.06 -3.29 -12.84
N HIS A 252 9.01 -4.62 -12.94
CA HIS A 252 8.13 -5.45 -12.12
C HIS A 252 8.84 -6.65 -11.47
N LEU A 253 8.20 -7.27 -10.48
CA LEU A 253 8.75 -8.40 -9.73
C LEU A 253 8.24 -9.77 -10.22
N THR A 254 9.04 -10.79 -9.94
CA THR A 254 8.66 -12.20 -9.96
C THR A 254 8.69 -12.78 -8.54
N PRO A 255 8.10 -13.97 -8.27
CA PRO A 255 8.24 -14.64 -6.98
C PRO A 255 9.68 -14.78 -6.48
N ASN A 256 10.63 -15.06 -7.38
CA ASN A 256 12.06 -15.14 -7.04
C ASN A 256 12.59 -13.80 -6.52
N TYR A 257 12.20 -12.69 -7.16
CA TYR A 257 12.63 -11.37 -6.70
C TYR A 257 11.93 -10.96 -5.41
N LEU A 258 10.62 -11.21 -5.28
CA LEU A 258 9.92 -11.01 -4.02
C LEU A 258 10.65 -11.70 -2.87
N MET A 259 10.96 -12.99 -3.00
CA MET A 259 11.64 -13.71 -1.92
C MET A 259 13.03 -13.14 -1.64
N LYS A 260 13.81 -12.78 -2.66
CA LYS A 260 15.11 -12.11 -2.45
C LYS A 260 14.97 -10.82 -1.63
N GLU A 261 14.00 -9.97 -1.96
CA GLU A 261 13.75 -8.72 -1.21
C GLU A 261 13.31 -8.99 0.24
N LEU A 262 12.47 -10.01 0.47
CA LEU A 262 12.07 -10.39 1.83
C LEU A 262 13.24 -10.96 2.65
N HIS A 263 14.15 -11.72 2.03
CA HIS A 263 15.37 -12.20 2.69
C HIS A 263 16.30 -11.03 3.07
N VAL A 264 16.44 -10.03 2.20
CA VAL A 264 17.19 -8.80 2.53
C VAL A 264 16.56 -8.06 3.71
N LEU A 265 15.22 -7.93 3.72
CA LEU A 265 14.53 -7.31 4.84
C LEU A 265 14.74 -8.11 6.14
N GLU A 266 14.63 -9.44 6.12
CA GLU A 266 14.88 -10.27 7.31
C GLU A 266 16.32 -10.16 7.81
N GLU A 267 17.31 -10.10 6.91
CA GLU A 267 18.71 -9.90 7.29
C GLU A 267 18.90 -8.58 8.05
N LEU A 268 18.22 -7.51 7.59
CA LEU A 268 18.29 -6.19 8.20
C LEU A 268 17.48 -6.08 9.50
N SER A 269 16.33 -6.77 9.62
CA SER A 269 15.46 -6.71 10.80
C SER A 269 15.75 -7.78 11.86
N GLY A 270 16.50 -8.83 11.49
CA GLY A 270 16.88 -9.95 12.33
C GLY A 270 16.19 -11.25 11.93
N LYS A 271 16.92 -12.37 11.99
CA LYS A 271 16.44 -13.71 11.61
C LYS A 271 15.13 -14.09 12.32
N GLY A 272 14.14 -14.56 11.56
CA GLY A 272 12.84 -15.00 12.06
C GLY A 272 11.86 -13.87 12.36
N THR A 273 12.23 -12.60 12.16
CA THR A 273 11.31 -11.46 12.40
C THR A 273 10.18 -11.38 11.40
N LEU A 274 10.33 -11.98 10.22
CA LEU A 274 9.27 -12.03 9.19
C LEU A 274 8.34 -13.24 9.33
N LYS A 275 8.58 -14.15 10.27
CA LYS A 275 7.65 -15.26 10.51
C LYS A 275 6.26 -14.71 10.89
N ASP A 276 5.23 -15.21 10.22
CA ASP A 276 3.83 -14.78 10.35
C ASP A 276 3.56 -13.30 9.97
N PHE A 277 4.54 -12.60 9.39
CA PHE A 277 4.40 -11.20 8.96
C PHE A 277 3.52 -11.09 7.71
N ASN A 278 2.62 -10.11 7.66
CA ASN A 278 1.68 -9.93 6.55
C ASN A 278 2.37 -9.35 5.31
N ILE A 279 2.40 -10.11 4.22
CA ILE A 279 2.79 -9.65 2.88
C ILE A 279 1.56 -9.68 1.99
N ILE A 280 1.16 -8.51 1.50
CA ILE A 280 -0.01 -8.31 0.67
C ILE A 280 0.44 -8.23 -0.78
N ILE A 281 0.09 -9.23 -1.60
CA ILE A 281 0.49 -9.28 -3.00
C ILE A 281 -0.47 -8.45 -3.85
N THR A 282 0.05 -7.43 -4.52
CA THR A 282 -0.71 -6.49 -5.35
C THR A 282 -0.39 -6.65 -6.84
N HIS A 283 -1.15 -5.93 -7.69
CA HIS A 283 -0.86 -5.72 -9.11
C HIS A 283 -0.71 -7.00 -9.95
N LEU A 284 -1.52 -8.02 -9.65
CA LEU A 284 -1.44 -9.28 -10.40
C LEU A 284 -1.83 -9.06 -11.87
N LYS A 285 -0.89 -9.25 -12.80
CA LYS A 285 -1.15 -9.05 -14.23
C LYS A 285 -1.76 -10.30 -14.89
N PRO A 286 -2.73 -10.14 -15.81
CA PRO A 286 -3.24 -11.23 -16.62
C PRO A 286 -2.14 -11.82 -17.53
N PRO A 287 -2.34 -13.03 -18.09
CA PRO A 287 -3.53 -13.87 -18.01
C PRO A 287 -3.66 -14.64 -16.69
N THR A 288 -4.87 -15.13 -16.38
CA THR A 288 -5.18 -15.91 -15.16
C THR A 288 -4.23 -17.09 -14.94
N LYS A 289 -3.77 -17.76 -16.00
CA LYS A 289 -2.79 -18.86 -15.90
C LYS A 289 -1.48 -18.41 -15.24
N ASN A 290 -1.01 -17.19 -15.52
CA ASN A 290 0.20 -16.65 -14.93
C ASN A 290 -0.02 -16.33 -13.46
N ILE A 291 -1.19 -15.79 -13.12
CA ILE A 291 -1.59 -15.51 -11.73
C ILE A 291 -1.64 -16.80 -10.90
N VAL A 292 -2.25 -17.87 -11.40
CA VAL A 292 -2.27 -19.16 -10.69
C VAL A 292 -0.84 -19.67 -10.46
N LYS A 293 -0.01 -19.62 -11.51
CA LYS A 293 1.37 -20.10 -11.47
C LYS A 293 2.25 -19.31 -10.49
N LEU A 294 2.19 -17.98 -10.51
CA LEU A 294 2.98 -17.17 -9.58
C LEU A 294 2.53 -17.37 -8.13
N LYS A 295 1.22 -17.57 -7.86
CA LYS A 295 0.73 -17.88 -6.51
C LYS A 295 1.28 -19.21 -5.99
N GLU A 296 1.33 -20.23 -6.84
CA GLU A 296 1.97 -21.51 -6.52
C GLU A 296 3.46 -21.35 -6.25
N GLN A 297 4.16 -20.57 -7.09
CA GLN A 297 5.59 -20.28 -6.92
C GLN A 297 5.88 -19.57 -5.59
N ILE A 298 5.14 -18.51 -5.24
CA ILE A 298 5.26 -17.81 -3.95
C ILE A 298 5.04 -18.79 -2.79
N LYS A 299 3.98 -19.60 -2.85
CA LYS A 299 3.68 -20.59 -1.80
C LYS A 299 4.83 -21.57 -1.61
N ASN A 300 5.40 -22.10 -2.70
CA ASN A 300 6.46 -23.10 -2.65
C ASN A 300 7.83 -22.52 -2.23
N GLN A 301 8.04 -21.22 -2.45
CA GLN A 301 9.29 -20.52 -2.12
C GLN A 301 9.27 -19.83 -0.76
N ASN A 302 8.12 -19.76 -0.07
CA ASN A 302 7.97 -19.10 1.22
C ASN A 302 8.65 -19.89 2.36
N ASP A 303 9.97 -19.80 2.41
CA ASP A 303 10.83 -20.38 3.44
C ASP A 303 10.93 -19.51 4.71
N LEU A 304 10.59 -18.23 4.61
CA LEU A 304 10.54 -17.27 5.73
C LEU A 304 9.30 -17.45 6.62
N GLY A 305 8.30 -18.19 6.15
CA GLY A 305 7.04 -18.39 6.87
C GLY A 305 6.22 -17.11 7.01
N VAL A 306 6.33 -16.18 6.05
CA VAL A 306 5.47 -14.99 5.99
C VAL A 306 4.02 -15.38 5.74
N LYS A 307 3.08 -14.55 6.19
CA LYS A 307 1.65 -14.69 5.89
C LYS A 307 1.33 -13.94 4.59
N ILE A 308 1.21 -14.69 3.50
CA ILE A 308 0.81 -14.15 2.19
C ILE A 308 -0.69 -13.88 2.16
N ILE A 309 -1.07 -12.65 1.83
CA ILE A 309 -2.46 -12.22 1.64
C ILE A 309 -2.63 -11.86 0.15
N TYR A 310 -3.65 -12.43 -0.48
CA TYR A 310 -4.09 -12.06 -1.83
C TYR A 310 -5.39 -11.28 -1.71
N PRO A 311 -5.38 -9.94 -1.82
CA PRO A 311 -6.59 -9.14 -1.71
C PRO A 311 -7.63 -9.52 -2.75
N GLU A 312 -8.89 -9.44 -2.35
CA GLU A 312 -10.03 -9.58 -3.25
C GLU A 312 -10.73 -8.24 -3.38
N GLN A 313 -11.17 -7.92 -4.60
CA GLN A 313 -11.82 -6.66 -4.88
C GLN A 313 -13.12 -6.53 -4.07
N GLY A 314 -13.25 -5.43 -3.33
CA GLY A 314 -14.40 -5.12 -2.50
C GLY A 314 -14.51 -5.94 -1.22
N GLU A 315 -13.51 -6.75 -0.86
CA GLU A 315 -13.47 -7.52 0.39
C GLU A 315 -12.60 -6.81 1.44
N ARG A 316 -13.17 -6.55 2.62
CA ARG A 316 -12.44 -5.89 3.72
C ARG A 316 -11.55 -6.88 4.45
N PHE A 317 -10.33 -6.46 4.76
CA PHE A 317 -9.47 -7.16 5.72
C PHE A 317 -8.77 -6.17 6.66
N GLU A 318 -8.17 -6.68 7.73
CA GLU A 318 -7.48 -5.89 8.76
C GLU A 318 -6.01 -6.31 8.89
N LEU A 319 -5.16 -5.36 9.32
CA LEU A 319 -3.72 -5.49 9.53
C LEU A 319 -3.32 -4.99 10.92
#